data_AF-A0ABD5PBG8-F1
#
_entry.id   AF-A0ABD5PBG8-F1
#
_cell.length_a   1.000
_cell.length_b   1.000
_cell.length_c   1.000
_cell.angle_alpha   90.00
_cell.angle_beta   90.00
_cell.angle_gamma   90.00
#
_symmetry.space_group_name_H-M   'P 1'
#
loop_
_entity.id
_entity.type
_entity.pdbx_description
1 polymer ?
#
loop_
_entity_poly.entity_id
_entity_poly.type
_entity_poly.pdbx_seq_one_letter_code
_entity_poly.pdbx_strand_id
1 'polypeptide(L)'
;MEAQQGREFAAYAQNLDLFEAQHYSNLSEWISERGFELKSESAYLATFSYIAGGWLIDTPTELVCNRGLSSLSDAVSATNRGNLDGFSTYDTNHSHRRVNPAHIETTLSSLESLSVAGERVDSFESFFAALKRHRRDLLTSGYDEIEAAHQTFETAWNSIQSISYFGPLSAFDWLEVVIFVHGHKEIAPKKSRPGYLNTGSNPAKGFEAVFGCDINDDEAGEWVGVLEDFARDVLNKSMPSAIFDMESALCVYYKDQDEVEQVVDKSGKINDDCLPNRINDC
;
A
#
# COMPACT_ATOMS: atom_id res chain seq x y z
N MET A 1 -7.18 -13.35 21.43
CA MET A 1 -5.87 -12.82 21.88
C MET A 1 -5.83 -12.78 23.40
N GLU A 2 -5.26 -13.79 24.06
CA GLU A 2 -5.18 -13.81 25.53
C GLU A 2 -3.87 -13.21 26.09
N ALA A 3 -2.85 -12.96 25.25
CA ALA A 3 -1.62 -12.30 25.64
C ALA A 3 -1.77 -10.76 25.76
N GLN A 4 -1.02 -10.15 26.67
CA GLN A 4 -0.97 -8.71 26.89
C GLN A 4 -0.63 -7.94 25.59
N GLN A 5 0.31 -8.46 24.80
CA GLN A 5 0.77 -7.89 23.52
C GLN A 5 -0.35 -7.80 22.47
N GLY A 6 -1.25 -8.78 22.41
CA GLY A 6 -2.41 -8.72 21.50
C GLY A 6 -3.42 -7.64 21.90
N ARG A 7 -3.51 -7.28 23.18
CA ARG A 7 -4.35 -6.16 23.65
C ARG A 7 -3.69 -4.81 23.39
N GLU A 8 -2.37 -4.74 23.56
CA GLU A 8 -1.56 -3.56 23.22
C GLU A 8 -1.66 -3.25 21.73
N PHE A 9 -1.48 -4.24 20.85
CA PHE A 9 -1.69 -4.08 19.40
C PHE A 9 -3.13 -3.70 19.06
N ALA A 10 -4.13 -4.35 19.67
CA ALA A 10 -5.53 -4.02 19.45
C ALA A 10 -5.86 -2.56 19.81
N ALA A 11 -5.37 -2.09 20.96
CA ALA A 11 -5.57 -0.73 21.42
C ALA A 11 -4.80 0.28 20.54
N TYR A 12 -3.61 -0.09 20.08
CA TYR A 12 -2.81 0.69 19.13
C TYR A 12 -3.50 0.80 17.75
N ALA A 13 -3.97 -0.32 17.20
CA ALA A 13 -4.69 -0.37 15.91
C ALA A 13 -6.04 0.36 15.94
N GLN A 14 -6.69 0.49 17.11
CA GLN A 14 -7.90 1.30 17.28
C GLN A 14 -7.63 2.81 17.27
N ASN A 15 -6.44 3.23 17.71
CA ASN A 15 -6.05 4.63 17.83
C ASN A 15 -5.16 5.13 16.69
N LEU A 16 -4.67 4.21 15.84
CA LEU A 16 -4.24 4.56 14.50
C LEU A 16 -5.47 5.05 13.74
N ASP A 17 -5.75 6.34 13.85
CA ASP A 17 -6.44 7.06 12.79
C ASP A 17 -5.49 7.00 11.59
N LEU A 18 -5.62 5.91 10.84
CA LEU A 18 -4.69 5.49 9.79
C LEU A 18 -4.48 6.67 8.86
N PHE A 19 -3.29 7.28 8.97
CA PHE A 19 -2.84 8.44 8.19
C PHE A 19 -3.10 8.23 6.69
N GLU A 20 -3.11 6.97 6.24
CA GLU A 20 -3.55 6.50 4.93
C GLU A 20 -4.86 7.14 4.44
N ALA A 21 -5.89 7.22 5.29
CA ALA A 21 -7.19 7.78 4.92
C ALA A 21 -7.10 9.26 4.50
N GLN A 22 -6.25 10.03 5.18
CA GLN A 22 -5.97 11.42 4.81
C GLN A 22 -5.21 11.49 3.48
N HIS A 23 -4.24 10.60 3.26
CA HIS A 23 -3.52 10.53 1.98
C HIS A 23 -4.45 10.17 0.80
N TYR A 24 -5.39 9.24 1.00
CA TYR A 24 -6.37 8.89 -0.04
C TYR A 24 -7.33 10.03 -0.32
N SER A 25 -7.82 10.70 0.72
CA SER A 25 -8.67 11.88 0.55
C SER A 25 -7.94 12.99 -0.20
N ASN A 26 -6.71 13.31 0.21
CA ASN A 26 -5.90 14.36 -0.41
C ASN A 26 -5.62 14.07 -1.88
N LEU A 27 -5.23 12.84 -2.22
CA LEU A 27 -4.96 12.44 -3.59
C LEU A 27 -6.25 12.42 -4.43
N SER A 28 -7.34 11.87 -3.90
CA SER A 28 -8.63 11.84 -4.60
C SER A 28 -9.16 13.24 -4.88
N GLU A 29 -9.06 14.16 -3.91
CA GLU A 29 -9.42 15.57 -4.07
C GLU A 29 -8.53 16.23 -5.13
N TRP A 30 -7.21 16.04 -5.03
CA TRP A 30 -6.25 16.57 -5.99
C TRP A 30 -6.54 16.14 -7.43
N ILE A 31 -6.87 14.85 -7.65
CA ILE A 31 -7.24 14.30 -8.97
C ILE A 31 -8.52 14.95 -9.47
N SER A 32 -9.53 15.06 -8.60
CA SER A 32 -10.84 15.64 -8.93
C SER A 32 -10.76 17.12 -9.28
N GLU A 33 -10.00 17.91 -8.52
CA GLU A 33 -9.81 19.36 -8.76
C GLU A 33 -9.20 19.66 -10.13
N ARG A 34 -8.37 18.73 -10.64
CA ARG A 34 -7.72 18.84 -11.96
C ARG A 34 -8.57 18.30 -13.10
N GLY A 35 -9.74 17.75 -12.79
CA GLY A 35 -10.68 17.22 -13.79
C GLY A 35 -10.20 15.94 -14.48
N PHE A 36 -9.29 15.19 -13.84
CA PHE A 36 -8.90 13.89 -14.36
C PHE A 36 -9.99 12.85 -14.07
N GLU A 37 -10.35 12.06 -15.09
CA GLU A 37 -11.20 10.89 -14.85
C GLU A 37 -10.42 9.87 -14.01
N LEU A 38 -11.04 9.37 -12.94
CA LEU A 38 -10.38 8.43 -12.01
C LEU A 38 -9.79 7.21 -12.73
N LYS A 39 -10.39 6.75 -13.83
CA LYS A 39 -9.91 5.57 -14.57
C LYS A 39 -9.10 5.89 -15.83
N SER A 40 -8.56 7.11 -15.92
CA SER A 40 -7.69 7.52 -17.03
C SER A 40 -6.21 7.24 -16.75
N GLU A 41 -5.43 7.07 -17.82
CA GLU A 41 -3.96 6.99 -17.76
C GLU A 41 -3.32 8.09 -16.91
N SER A 42 -3.78 9.34 -17.03
CA SER A 42 -3.21 10.46 -16.29
C SER A 42 -3.49 10.35 -14.79
N ALA A 43 -4.65 9.85 -14.39
CA ALA A 43 -4.97 9.60 -12.99
C ALA A 43 -4.13 8.45 -12.42
N TYR A 44 -3.95 7.35 -13.15
CA TYR A 44 -3.08 6.26 -12.71
C TYR A 44 -1.62 6.69 -12.61
N LEU A 45 -1.13 7.46 -13.57
CA LEU A 45 0.23 8.01 -13.54
C LEU A 45 0.40 8.96 -12.36
N ALA A 46 -0.57 9.84 -12.09
CA ALA A 46 -0.52 10.72 -10.92
C ALA A 46 -0.42 9.91 -9.62
N THR A 47 -1.23 8.87 -9.47
CA THR A 47 -1.19 7.99 -8.29
C THR A 47 0.12 7.22 -8.20
N PHE A 48 0.62 6.68 -9.31
CA PHE A 48 1.90 6.00 -9.36
C PHE A 48 3.05 6.94 -8.94
N SER A 49 3.08 8.14 -9.50
CA SER A 49 4.04 9.19 -9.19
C SER A 49 3.93 9.70 -7.76
N TYR A 50 2.72 9.79 -7.20
CA TYR A 50 2.51 10.13 -5.79
C TYR A 50 3.15 9.10 -4.87
N ILE A 51 2.95 7.80 -5.14
CA ILE A 51 3.56 6.72 -4.36
C ILE A 51 5.08 6.68 -4.55
N ALA A 52 5.57 6.79 -5.79
CA ALA A 52 7.01 6.83 -6.09
C ALA A 52 7.69 8.08 -5.49
N GLY A 53 6.96 9.19 -5.41
CA GLY A 53 7.36 10.46 -4.80
C GLY A 53 7.26 10.48 -3.28
N GLY A 54 7.01 9.34 -2.64
CA GLY A 54 7.01 9.26 -1.17
C GLY A 54 5.79 9.96 -0.55
N TRP A 55 4.64 9.82 -1.21
CA TRP A 55 3.34 10.34 -0.78
C TRP A 55 3.23 11.87 -0.77
N LEU A 56 3.95 12.51 -1.68
CA LEU A 56 3.89 13.96 -1.86
C LEU A 56 3.12 14.33 -3.13
N ILE A 57 2.16 15.24 -2.97
CA ILE A 57 1.38 15.82 -4.07
C ILE A 57 2.23 16.65 -5.03
N ASP A 58 3.38 17.14 -4.58
CA ASP A 58 4.32 17.89 -5.42
C ASP A 58 4.83 17.05 -6.60
N THR A 59 5.05 15.75 -6.40
CA THR A 59 5.55 14.86 -7.45
C THR A 59 4.56 14.70 -8.63
N PRO A 60 3.29 14.30 -8.44
CA PRO A 60 2.34 14.28 -9.54
C PRO A 60 2.01 15.67 -10.08
N THR A 61 2.10 16.74 -9.26
CA THR A 61 1.95 18.12 -9.77
C THR A 61 3.04 18.49 -10.76
N GLU A 62 4.29 18.19 -10.43
CA GLU A 62 5.42 18.47 -11.33
C GLU A 62 5.36 17.60 -12.59
N LEU A 63 5.09 16.30 -12.44
CA LEU A 63 5.12 15.35 -13.55
C LEU A 63 3.90 15.47 -14.47
N VAL A 64 2.69 15.45 -13.91
CA VAL A 64 1.46 15.42 -14.71
C VAL A 64 1.03 16.82 -15.12
N CYS A 65 1.05 17.80 -14.21
CA CYS A 65 0.55 19.14 -14.50
C CYS A 65 1.60 20.04 -15.19
N ASN A 66 2.81 20.14 -14.63
CA ASN A 66 3.81 21.08 -15.15
C ASN A 66 4.49 20.54 -16.42
N ARG A 67 4.80 19.24 -16.45
CA ARG A 67 5.46 18.58 -17.59
C ARG A 67 4.50 17.96 -18.59
N GLY A 68 3.21 17.88 -18.25
CA GLY A 68 2.17 17.36 -19.14
C GLY A 68 2.28 15.86 -19.41
N LEU A 69 2.87 15.08 -18.50
CA LEU A 69 2.93 13.63 -18.65
C LEU A 69 1.54 13.05 -18.43
N SER A 70 0.99 12.38 -19.44
CA SER A 70 -0.40 11.92 -19.43
C SER A 70 -0.56 10.40 -19.53
N SER A 71 0.54 9.70 -19.80
CA SER A 71 0.57 8.25 -20.05
C SER A 71 1.89 7.61 -19.61
N LEU A 72 1.89 6.27 -19.51
CA LEU A 72 3.11 5.49 -19.31
C LEU A 72 4.18 5.81 -20.36
N SER A 73 3.79 5.87 -21.63
CA SER A 73 4.69 6.20 -22.74
C SER A 73 5.31 7.59 -22.61
N ASP A 74 4.56 8.58 -22.12
CA ASP A 74 5.08 9.93 -21.87
C ASP A 74 6.14 9.90 -20.77
N ALA A 75 5.87 9.18 -19.67
CA ALA A 75 6.79 9.06 -18.54
C ALA A 75 8.13 8.44 -18.97
N VAL A 76 8.10 7.32 -19.68
CA VAL A 76 9.30 6.65 -20.23
C VAL A 76 10.01 7.56 -21.24
N SER A 77 9.26 8.30 -22.06
CA SER A 77 9.86 9.24 -23.02
C SER A 77 10.54 10.43 -22.34
N ALA A 78 10.01 10.88 -21.20
CA ALA A 78 10.54 12.00 -20.44
C ALA A 78 11.86 11.65 -19.75
N THR A 79 11.98 10.44 -19.20
CA THR A 79 13.22 9.93 -18.58
C THR A 79 14.31 9.77 -19.63
N ASN A 80 13.99 9.26 -20.82
CA ASN A 80 14.96 9.08 -21.92
C ASN A 80 15.54 10.40 -22.45
N ARG A 81 14.93 11.54 -22.12
CA ARG A 81 15.41 12.88 -22.46
C ARG A 81 16.29 13.50 -21.37
N GLY A 82 16.50 12.81 -20.23
CA GLY A 82 17.43 13.19 -19.16
C GLY A 82 17.03 14.46 -18.40
N ASN A 83 15.73 14.74 -18.30
CA ASN A 83 15.24 16.03 -17.81
C ASN A 83 14.46 15.98 -16.49
N LEU A 84 14.39 14.84 -15.79
CA LEU A 84 13.62 14.73 -14.55
C LEU A 84 14.54 14.96 -13.34
N ASP A 85 14.40 16.10 -12.68
CA ASP A 85 15.08 16.33 -11.40
C ASP A 85 14.52 15.33 -10.37
N GLY A 86 15.41 14.77 -9.54
CA GLY A 86 15.00 13.94 -8.40
C GLY A 86 14.28 14.79 -7.35
N PHE A 87 13.30 14.20 -6.67
CA PHE A 87 12.62 14.86 -5.55
C PHE A 87 13.41 14.58 -4.26
N SER A 88 13.77 15.64 -3.52
CA SER A 88 14.55 15.53 -2.28
C SER A 88 13.69 15.55 -1.01
N THR A 89 12.42 15.93 -1.15
CA THR A 89 11.42 15.92 -0.08
C THR A 89 10.62 14.61 -0.12
N TYR A 90 10.21 14.14 1.05
CA TYR A 90 9.34 12.98 1.25
C TYR A 90 8.52 13.19 2.53
N ASP A 91 7.43 12.46 2.71
CA ASP A 91 6.70 12.50 3.97
C ASP A 91 7.51 11.85 5.11
N THR A 92 7.93 12.68 6.07
CA THR A 92 8.75 12.26 7.21
C THR A 92 8.04 11.31 8.17
N ASN A 93 6.69 11.35 8.22
CA ASN A 93 5.87 10.43 9.01
C ASN A 93 6.00 8.99 8.49
N HIS A 94 6.35 8.80 7.22
CA HIS A 94 6.63 7.50 6.61
C HIS A 94 8.10 7.34 6.20
N SER A 95 9.00 7.45 7.18
CA SER A 95 10.47 7.40 7.03
C SER A 95 11.08 6.21 6.26
N HIS A 96 10.32 5.16 6.00
CA HIS A 96 10.77 3.99 5.25
C HIS A 96 10.47 4.09 3.74
N ARG A 97 9.74 5.13 3.33
CA ARG A 97 9.42 5.49 1.93
C ARG A 97 10.44 6.48 1.33
N ARG A 98 11.51 6.79 2.07
CA ARG A 98 12.56 7.78 1.76
C ARG A 98 13.37 7.50 0.50
N VAL A 99 13.43 6.24 0.07
CA VAL A 99 14.36 5.80 -0.97
C VAL A 99 13.81 6.10 -2.37
N ASN A 100 12.50 6.00 -2.56
CA ASN A 100 11.87 6.09 -3.88
C ASN A 100 11.98 7.47 -4.55
N PRO A 101 11.79 8.61 -3.83
CA PRO A 101 11.76 9.93 -4.47
C PRO A 101 13.08 10.31 -5.16
N ALA A 102 14.20 9.88 -4.57
CA ALA A 102 15.54 10.09 -5.12
C ALA A 102 15.80 9.29 -6.41
N HIS A 103 14.98 8.27 -6.69
CA HIS A 103 15.13 7.36 -7.83
C HIS A 103 13.95 7.45 -8.81
N ILE A 104 13.12 8.49 -8.72
CA ILE A 104 11.91 8.66 -9.54
C ILE A 104 12.16 8.49 -11.04
N GLU A 105 13.28 9.01 -11.57
CA GLU A 105 13.64 8.88 -12.98
C GLU A 105 13.85 7.41 -13.37
N THR A 106 14.54 6.64 -12.53
CA THR A 106 14.78 5.21 -12.78
C THR A 106 13.49 4.39 -12.60
N THR A 107 12.65 4.77 -11.64
CA THR A 107 11.34 4.15 -11.46
C THR A 107 10.46 4.36 -12.70
N LEU A 108 10.34 5.59 -13.18
CA LEU A 108 9.52 5.91 -14.36
C LEU A 108 10.08 5.29 -15.65
N SER A 109 11.40 5.23 -15.82
CA SER A 109 11.99 4.63 -17.02
C SER A 109 11.72 3.12 -17.09
N SER A 110 11.75 2.45 -15.93
CA SER A 110 11.49 1.02 -15.85
C SER A 110 10.03 0.61 -16.05
N LEU A 111 9.08 1.56 -16.12
CA LEU A 111 7.69 1.28 -16.51
C LEU A 111 7.58 0.63 -17.89
N GLU A 112 8.57 0.82 -18.77
CA GLU A 112 8.58 0.14 -20.06
C GLU A 112 8.61 -1.40 -19.96
N SER A 113 9.04 -1.92 -18.81
CA SER A 113 9.13 -3.36 -18.52
C SER A 113 7.85 -3.94 -17.89
N LEU A 114 6.85 -3.09 -17.63
CA LEU A 114 5.60 -3.51 -17.00
C LEU A 114 4.95 -4.63 -17.82
N SER A 115 4.61 -5.71 -17.12
CA SER A 115 3.97 -6.88 -17.72
C SER A 115 2.99 -7.51 -16.74
N VAL A 116 1.97 -8.19 -17.25
CA VAL A 116 0.97 -8.92 -16.47
C VAL A 116 0.95 -10.36 -16.95
N ALA A 117 1.20 -11.32 -16.06
CA ALA A 117 1.27 -12.74 -16.39
C ALA A 117 2.17 -13.07 -17.61
N GLY A 118 3.30 -12.35 -17.74
CA GLY A 118 4.27 -12.52 -18.84
C GLY A 118 3.94 -11.76 -20.12
N GLU A 119 2.81 -11.06 -20.18
CA GLU A 119 2.43 -10.19 -21.31
C GLU A 119 2.83 -8.75 -21.03
N ARG A 120 3.64 -8.15 -21.91
CA ARG A 120 4.00 -6.72 -21.81
C ARG A 120 2.76 -5.86 -22.03
N VAL A 121 2.60 -4.82 -21.22
CA VAL A 121 1.53 -3.82 -21.36
C VAL A 121 2.12 -2.45 -21.66
N ASP A 122 1.38 -1.61 -22.37
CA ASP A 122 1.80 -0.29 -22.85
C ASP A 122 1.13 0.89 -22.13
N SER A 123 0.18 0.59 -21.25
CA SER A 123 -0.62 1.55 -20.48
C SER A 123 -1.13 0.91 -19.18
N PHE A 124 -1.53 1.73 -18.21
CA PHE A 124 -2.21 1.24 -16.99
C PHE A 124 -3.61 0.69 -17.32
N GLU A 125 -4.30 1.24 -18.31
CA GLU A 125 -5.56 0.70 -18.83
C GLU A 125 -5.36 -0.73 -19.38
N SER A 126 -4.32 -0.96 -20.18
CA SER A 126 -3.92 -2.28 -20.66
C SER A 126 -3.54 -3.22 -19.52
N PHE A 127 -2.85 -2.70 -18.49
CA PHE A 127 -2.54 -3.44 -17.26
C PHE A 127 -3.80 -3.98 -16.56
N PHE A 128 -4.79 -3.13 -16.30
CA PHE A 128 -6.03 -3.56 -15.65
C PHE A 128 -6.90 -4.46 -16.55
N ALA A 129 -6.91 -4.21 -17.86
CA ALA A 129 -7.58 -5.10 -18.82
C ALA A 129 -6.96 -6.50 -18.83
N ALA A 130 -5.63 -6.59 -18.76
CA ALA A 130 -4.91 -7.86 -18.66
C ALA A 130 -5.21 -8.59 -17.34
N LEU A 131 -5.24 -7.88 -16.21
CA LEU A 131 -5.61 -8.48 -14.90
C LEU A 131 -7.05 -9.02 -14.91
N LYS A 132 -8.00 -8.28 -15.49
CA LYS A 132 -9.38 -8.73 -15.63
C LYS A 132 -9.50 -9.99 -16.48
N ARG A 133 -8.73 -10.07 -17.58
CA ARG A 133 -8.64 -11.27 -18.41
C ARG A 133 -8.04 -12.43 -17.62
N HIS A 134 -6.91 -12.21 -16.94
CA HIS A 134 -6.24 -13.20 -16.12
C HIS A 134 -7.18 -13.80 -15.06
N ARG A 135 -7.89 -12.96 -14.31
CA ARG A 135 -8.90 -13.40 -13.32
C ARG A 135 -9.98 -14.28 -13.93
N ARG A 136 -10.54 -13.88 -15.07
CA ARG A 136 -11.57 -14.65 -15.78
C ARG A 136 -11.03 -16.01 -16.24
N ASP A 137 -9.79 -16.05 -16.70
CA ASP A 137 -9.18 -17.29 -17.19
C ASP A 137 -8.90 -18.25 -16.02
N LEU A 138 -8.52 -17.74 -14.84
CA LEU A 138 -8.43 -18.54 -13.59
C LEU A 138 -9.79 -19.13 -13.19
N LEU A 139 -10.84 -18.31 -13.16
CA LEU A 139 -12.20 -18.78 -12.85
C LEU A 139 -12.67 -19.85 -13.85
N THR A 140 -12.36 -19.67 -15.13
CA THR A 140 -12.68 -20.66 -16.18
C THR A 140 -11.89 -21.97 -16.00
N SER A 141 -10.68 -21.88 -15.44
CA SER A 141 -9.81 -23.02 -15.15
C SER A 141 -10.18 -23.76 -13.87
N GLY A 142 -11.24 -23.34 -13.17
CA GLY A 142 -11.78 -24.04 -12.00
C GLY A 142 -11.28 -23.53 -10.65
N TYR A 143 -10.53 -22.42 -10.62
CA TYR A 143 -10.23 -21.74 -9.36
C TYR A 143 -11.51 -21.12 -8.77
N ASP A 144 -11.67 -21.20 -7.45
CA ASP A 144 -12.75 -20.49 -6.77
C ASP A 144 -12.51 -18.97 -6.74
N GLU A 145 -13.53 -18.22 -6.36
CA GLU A 145 -13.51 -16.75 -6.34
C GLU A 145 -12.46 -16.16 -5.38
N ILE A 146 -12.14 -16.85 -4.29
CA ILE A 146 -11.15 -16.39 -3.31
C ILE A 146 -9.74 -16.59 -3.87
N GLU A 147 -9.47 -17.77 -4.43
CA GLU A 147 -8.18 -18.11 -5.00
C GLU A 147 -7.91 -17.34 -6.29
N ALA A 148 -8.91 -17.16 -7.15
CA ALA A 148 -8.79 -16.31 -8.34
C ALA A 148 -8.53 -14.85 -7.96
N ALA A 149 -9.16 -14.33 -6.90
CA ALA A 149 -8.87 -12.98 -6.40
C ALA A 149 -7.44 -12.87 -5.86
N HIS A 150 -6.98 -13.85 -5.08
CA HIS A 150 -5.63 -13.90 -4.55
C HIS A 150 -4.58 -13.86 -5.67
N GLN A 151 -4.67 -14.77 -6.65
CA GLN A 151 -3.70 -14.83 -7.73
C GLN A 151 -3.74 -13.60 -8.64
N THR A 152 -4.92 -12.98 -8.83
CA THR A 152 -5.04 -11.71 -9.56
C THR A 152 -4.32 -10.59 -8.82
N PHE A 153 -4.53 -10.48 -7.50
CA PHE A 153 -3.85 -9.49 -6.67
C PHE A 153 -2.34 -9.71 -6.65
N GLU A 154 -1.88 -10.95 -6.43
CA GLU A 154 -0.44 -11.28 -6.45
C GLU A 154 0.18 -10.98 -7.81
N THR A 155 -0.52 -11.27 -8.90
CA THR A 155 -0.04 -10.92 -10.24
C THR A 155 0.12 -9.41 -10.37
N ALA A 156 -0.89 -8.63 -9.96
CA ALA A 156 -0.81 -7.17 -9.98
C ALA A 156 0.35 -6.65 -9.11
N TRP A 157 0.51 -7.21 -7.91
CA TRP A 157 1.52 -6.82 -6.96
C TRP A 157 2.93 -7.15 -7.47
N ASN A 158 3.14 -8.37 -7.95
CA ASN A 158 4.38 -8.85 -8.56
C ASN A 158 4.79 -8.02 -9.78
N SER A 159 3.83 -7.67 -10.63
CA SER A 159 4.07 -6.81 -11.78
C SER A 159 4.58 -5.44 -11.37
N ILE A 160 3.95 -4.80 -10.38
CA ILE A 160 4.30 -3.43 -9.97
C ILE A 160 5.57 -3.40 -9.11
N GLN A 161 5.79 -4.37 -8.22
CA GLN A 161 7.02 -4.41 -7.40
C GLN A 161 8.27 -4.66 -8.25
N SER A 162 8.13 -5.24 -9.45
CA SER A 162 9.24 -5.45 -10.37
C SER A 162 9.78 -4.15 -11.00
N ILE A 163 9.02 -3.06 -10.89
CA ILE A 163 9.45 -1.72 -11.30
C ILE A 163 10.62 -1.27 -10.42
N SER A 164 11.67 -0.79 -11.07
CA SER A 164 12.94 -0.48 -10.41
C SER A 164 12.75 0.59 -9.33
N TYR A 165 13.30 0.33 -8.14
CA TYR A 165 13.19 1.20 -6.96
C TYR A 165 11.77 1.45 -6.43
N PHE A 166 10.74 0.77 -6.97
CA PHE A 166 9.38 0.87 -6.43
C PHE A 166 9.20 -0.10 -5.26
N GLY A 167 9.60 -1.36 -5.45
CA GLY A 167 9.65 -2.37 -4.40
C GLY A 167 8.28 -2.88 -3.91
N PRO A 168 8.28 -3.90 -3.02
CA PRO A 168 7.07 -4.59 -2.58
C PRO A 168 6.10 -3.70 -1.82
N LEU A 169 6.57 -2.95 -0.82
CA LEU A 169 5.69 -2.07 -0.04
C LEU A 169 4.97 -1.03 -0.91
N SER A 170 5.72 -0.23 -1.68
CA SER A 170 5.11 0.80 -2.53
C SER A 170 4.15 0.22 -3.57
N ALA A 171 4.42 -0.98 -4.07
CA ALA A 171 3.51 -1.71 -4.93
C ALA A 171 2.20 -2.09 -4.22
N PHE A 172 2.29 -2.50 -2.96
CA PHE A 172 1.14 -2.82 -2.11
C PHE A 172 0.28 -1.57 -1.87
N ASP A 173 0.88 -0.43 -1.50
CA ASP A 173 0.17 0.84 -1.29
C ASP A 173 -0.46 1.38 -2.58
N TRP A 174 0.25 1.27 -3.70
CA TRP A 174 -0.29 1.72 -4.98
C TRP A 174 -1.55 0.92 -5.34
N LEU A 175 -1.55 -0.39 -5.09
CA LEU A 175 -2.73 -1.23 -5.29
C LEU A 175 -3.86 -0.86 -4.34
N GLU A 176 -3.56 -0.50 -3.09
CA GLU A 176 -4.54 0.00 -2.15
C GLU A 176 -5.26 1.25 -2.68
N VAL A 177 -4.48 2.26 -3.11
CA VAL A 177 -5.04 3.48 -3.71
C VAL A 177 -5.86 3.16 -4.95
N VAL A 178 -5.37 2.28 -5.82
CA VAL A 178 -6.10 1.83 -7.01
C VAL A 178 -7.43 1.16 -6.66
N ILE A 179 -7.48 0.36 -5.59
CA ILE A 179 -8.70 -0.31 -5.15
C ILE A 179 -9.71 0.71 -4.59
N PHE A 180 -9.26 1.64 -3.74
CA PHE A 180 -10.15 2.53 -3.00
C PHE A 180 -10.46 3.86 -3.71
N VAL A 181 -9.46 4.50 -4.33
CA VAL A 181 -9.61 5.78 -5.04
C VAL A 181 -10.06 5.55 -6.47
N HIS A 182 -9.40 4.64 -7.20
CA HIS A 182 -9.76 4.38 -8.61
C HIS A 182 -10.90 3.36 -8.76
N GLY A 183 -11.28 2.68 -7.68
CA GLY A 183 -12.46 1.81 -7.64
C GLY A 183 -12.27 0.47 -8.35
N HIS A 184 -11.05 -0.09 -8.36
CA HIS A 184 -10.75 -1.43 -8.88
C HIS A 184 -10.99 -2.54 -7.83
N LYS A 185 -12.21 -2.61 -7.31
CA LYS A 185 -12.57 -3.61 -6.27
C LYS A 185 -12.45 -5.06 -6.76
N GLU A 186 -12.42 -5.28 -8.06
CA GLU A 186 -12.24 -6.57 -8.71
C GLU A 186 -10.82 -7.14 -8.62
N ILE A 187 -9.80 -6.35 -8.25
CA ILE A 187 -8.46 -6.88 -7.99
C ILE A 187 -8.15 -7.01 -6.50
N ALA A 188 -9.06 -6.58 -5.62
CA ALA A 188 -8.87 -6.66 -4.19
C ALA A 188 -8.88 -8.13 -3.71
N PRO A 189 -7.93 -8.51 -2.84
CA PRO A 189 -7.93 -9.83 -2.22
C PRO A 189 -9.17 -9.98 -1.32
N LYS A 190 -9.63 -11.23 -1.16
CA LYS A 190 -10.83 -11.55 -0.37
C LYS A 190 -10.52 -12.08 1.03
N LYS A 191 -9.26 -12.42 1.29
CA LYS A 191 -8.75 -12.97 2.55
C LYS A 191 -7.33 -12.50 2.75
N SER A 192 -6.96 -12.23 4.00
CA SER A 192 -5.57 -11.94 4.35
C SER A 192 -4.69 -13.18 4.24
N ARG A 193 -3.40 -12.99 3.94
CA ARG A 193 -2.39 -14.05 3.84
C ARG A 193 -1.06 -13.56 4.41
N PRO A 194 -0.21 -14.44 4.97
CA PRO A 194 1.08 -14.05 5.53
C PRO A 194 1.94 -13.21 4.57
N GLY A 195 1.93 -13.56 3.26
CA GLY A 195 2.65 -12.81 2.23
C GLY A 195 2.27 -11.33 2.14
N TYR A 196 1.02 -10.96 2.42
CA TYR A 196 0.55 -9.56 2.38
C TYR A 196 1.02 -8.74 3.57
N LEU A 197 1.50 -9.40 4.62
CA LEU A 197 2.10 -8.77 5.78
C LEU A 197 3.65 -8.89 5.74
N ASN A 198 4.20 -9.31 4.60
CA ASN A 198 5.64 -9.41 4.36
C ASN A 198 6.06 -8.50 3.18
N THR A 199 5.53 -7.28 3.18
CA THR A 199 5.82 -6.19 2.21
C THR A 199 7.18 -5.53 2.45
N GLY A 200 7.82 -5.82 3.58
CA GLY A 200 9.06 -5.23 4.04
C GLY A 200 9.45 -5.78 5.42
N SER A 201 10.55 -5.27 5.98
CA SER A 201 11.09 -5.83 7.23
C SER A 201 10.34 -5.41 8.50
N ASN A 202 9.57 -4.33 8.48
CA ASN A 202 8.89 -3.85 9.70
C ASN A 202 7.60 -4.61 10.01
N PRO A 203 6.67 -4.86 9.05
CA PRO A 203 5.43 -5.59 9.35
C PRO A 203 5.69 -7.00 9.87
N ALA A 204 6.66 -7.72 9.29
CA ALA A 204 7.06 -9.06 9.75
C ALA A 204 7.58 -9.05 11.21
N LYS A 205 8.35 -8.02 11.59
CA LYS A 205 8.81 -7.84 12.97
C LYS A 205 7.70 -7.40 13.91
N GLY A 206 6.76 -6.57 13.44
CA GLY A 206 5.56 -6.22 14.19
C GLY A 206 4.73 -7.46 14.47
N PHE A 207 4.58 -8.34 13.49
CA PHE A 207 3.89 -9.62 13.64
C PHE A 207 4.57 -10.50 14.68
N GLU A 208 5.90 -10.65 14.61
CA GLU A 208 6.70 -11.37 15.60
C GLU A 208 6.55 -10.75 17.00
N ALA A 209 6.51 -9.42 17.12
CA ALA A 209 6.32 -8.74 18.40
C ALA A 209 4.93 -8.98 19.01
N VAL A 210 3.89 -9.13 18.19
CA VAL A 210 2.50 -9.36 18.63
C VAL A 210 2.23 -10.83 18.98
N PHE A 211 2.73 -11.76 18.16
CA PHE A 211 2.40 -13.18 18.26
C PHE A 211 3.54 -14.07 18.76
N GLY A 212 4.77 -13.56 18.81
CA GLY A 212 5.95 -14.30 19.26
C GLY A 212 6.44 -15.37 18.28
N CYS A 213 6.04 -15.28 17.00
CA CYS A 213 6.41 -16.24 15.95
C CYS A 213 6.77 -15.52 14.63
N ASP A 214 7.55 -16.18 13.77
CA ASP A 214 7.92 -15.64 12.47
C ASP A 214 6.71 -15.69 11.52
N ILE A 215 6.58 -14.71 10.64
CA ILE A 215 5.48 -14.67 9.66
C ILE A 215 5.58 -15.78 8.60
N ASN A 216 6.74 -16.41 8.47
CA ASN A 216 6.97 -17.56 7.62
C ASN A 216 6.73 -18.90 8.32
N ASP A 217 6.38 -18.90 9.62
CA ASP A 217 6.03 -20.12 10.34
C ASP A 217 4.74 -20.72 9.77
N ASP A 218 4.63 -22.05 9.77
CA ASP A 218 3.45 -22.78 9.24
C ASP A 218 2.15 -22.36 9.95
N GLU A 219 2.25 -21.92 11.20
CA GLU A 219 1.15 -21.44 12.04
C GLU A 219 0.78 -19.96 11.79
N ALA A 220 1.59 -19.19 11.06
CA ALA A 220 1.34 -17.77 10.82
C ALA A 220 -0.01 -17.51 10.15
N GLY A 221 -0.50 -18.47 9.35
CA GLY A 221 -1.83 -18.39 8.74
C GLY A 221 -2.98 -18.33 9.77
N GLU A 222 -2.83 -18.95 10.94
CA GLU A 222 -3.81 -18.88 12.01
C GLU A 222 -3.83 -17.49 12.65
N TRP A 223 -2.66 -16.91 12.92
CA TRP A 223 -2.53 -15.57 13.50
C TRP A 223 -2.97 -14.46 12.54
N VAL A 224 -2.71 -14.62 11.24
CA VAL A 224 -3.28 -13.74 10.20
C VAL A 224 -4.81 -13.78 10.23
N GLY A 225 -5.41 -14.95 10.46
CA GLY A 225 -6.85 -15.09 10.67
C GLY A 225 -7.34 -14.32 11.90
N VAL A 226 -6.58 -14.34 13.00
CA VAL A 226 -6.91 -13.57 14.22
C VAL A 226 -6.86 -12.06 13.97
N LEU A 227 -5.88 -11.56 13.21
CA LEU A 227 -5.82 -10.14 12.80
C LEU A 227 -7.01 -9.76 11.91
N GLU A 228 -7.36 -10.63 10.97
CA GLU A 228 -8.51 -10.44 10.09
C GLU A 228 -9.82 -10.33 10.88
N ASP A 229 -10.08 -11.29 11.77
CA ASP A 229 -11.26 -11.30 12.63
C ASP A 229 -11.31 -10.05 13.52
N PHE A 230 -10.17 -9.64 14.09
CA PHE A 230 -10.09 -8.41 14.87
C PHE A 230 -10.47 -7.16 14.05
N ALA A 231 -9.87 -6.98 12.88
CA ALA A 231 -10.17 -5.83 12.03
C ALA A 231 -11.63 -5.78 11.59
N ARG A 232 -12.25 -6.93 11.32
CA ARG A 232 -13.65 -7.01 10.91
C ARG A 232 -14.61 -6.80 12.07
N ASP A 233 -14.42 -7.55 13.15
CA ASP A 233 -15.42 -7.66 14.21
C ASP A 233 -15.27 -6.55 15.25
N VAL A 234 -14.05 -6.06 15.46
CA VAL A 234 -13.77 -5.01 16.44
C VAL A 234 -13.63 -3.64 15.78
N LEU A 235 -12.88 -3.53 14.67
CA LEU A 235 -12.69 -2.25 13.97
C LEU A 235 -13.78 -1.96 12.93
N ASN A 236 -14.70 -2.91 12.69
CA ASN A 236 -15.77 -2.80 11.70
C ASN A 236 -15.26 -2.46 10.28
N LYS A 237 -14.10 -3.03 9.91
CA LYS A 237 -13.47 -2.78 8.60
C LYS A 237 -13.98 -3.76 7.54
N SER A 238 -14.04 -3.29 6.31
CA SER A 238 -14.26 -4.16 5.15
C SER A 238 -13.04 -5.04 4.90
N MET A 239 -13.21 -6.20 4.25
CA MET A 239 -12.11 -7.14 4.04
C MET A 239 -10.87 -6.55 3.35
N PRO A 240 -11.00 -5.82 2.23
CA PRO A 240 -9.84 -5.16 1.63
C PRO A 240 -9.19 -4.18 2.62
N SER A 241 -9.97 -3.38 3.33
CA SER A 241 -9.44 -2.41 4.30
C SER A 241 -8.69 -3.11 5.43
N ALA A 242 -9.24 -4.21 5.96
CA ALA A 242 -8.58 -5.01 6.99
C ALA A 242 -7.20 -5.52 6.56
N ILE A 243 -7.01 -5.87 5.28
CA ILE A 243 -5.73 -6.39 4.78
C ILE A 243 -4.67 -5.30 4.78
N PHE A 244 -4.99 -4.12 4.24
CA PHE A 244 -4.05 -3.00 4.17
C PHE A 244 -3.82 -2.36 5.55
N ASP A 245 -4.89 -2.06 6.28
CA ASP A 245 -4.84 -1.45 7.61
C ASP A 245 -3.99 -2.27 8.60
N MET A 246 -4.04 -3.61 8.53
CA MET A 246 -3.24 -4.49 9.41
C MET A 246 -1.76 -4.52 9.01
N GLU A 247 -1.44 -4.46 7.72
CA GLU A 247 -0.04 -4.35 7.27
C GLU A 247 0.58 -3.05 7.77
N SER A 248 -0.11 -1.93 7.57
CA SER A 248 0.27 -0.62 8.08
C SER A 248 0.40 -0.62 9.60
N ALA A 249 -0.60 -1.12 10.33
CA ALA A 249 -0.58 -1.13 11.79
C ALA A 249 0.62 -1.92 12.34
N LEU A 250 0.95 -3.08 11.76
CA LEU A 250 2.12 -3.86 12.15
C LEU A 250 3.44 -3.14 11.81
N CYS A 251 3.49 -2.44 10.67
CA CYS A 251 4.65 -1.65 10.25
C CYS A 251 5.00 -0.56 11.27
N VAL A 252 3.99 0.17 11.76
CA VAL A 252 4.18 1.28 12.71
C VAL A 252 4.35 0.76 14.14
N TYR A 253 3.60 -0.28 14.54
CA TYR A 253 3.69 -0.88 15.89
C TYR A 253 5.13 -1.28 16.26
N TYR A 254 5.85 -1.93 15.34
CA TYR A 254 7.27 -2.28 15.57
C TYR A 254 8.17 -1.07 15.78
N LYS A 255 7.91 0.07 15.11
CA LYS A 255 8.73 1.28 15.27
C LYS A 255 8.46 1.99 16.58
N ASP A 256 7.21 1.97 17.01
CA ASP A 256 6.74 2.69 18.19
C ASP A 256 6.75 1.79 19.44
N GLN A 257 7.27 0.56 19.38
CA GLN A 257 7.17 -0.42 20.47
C GLN A 257 7.69 0.15 21.81
N ASP A 258 8.79 0.90 21.80
CA ASP A 258 9.36 1.56 22.98
C ASP A 258 8.46 2.69 23.55
N GLU A 259 7.61 3.30 22.72
CA GLU A 259 6.63 4.31 23.11
C GLU A 259 5.30 3.66 23.54
N VAL A 260 4.84 2.62 22.85
CA VAL A 260 3.61 1.87 23.17
C VAL A 260 3.71 1.21 24.55
N GLU A 261 4.87 0.66 24.91
CA GLU A 261 5.14 0.10 26.26
C GLU A 261 5.03 1.15 27.38
N GLN A 262 5.12 2.45 27.07
CA GLN A 262 4.99 3.54 28.05
C GLN A 262 3.56 4.06 28.19
N VAL A 263 2.70 3.80 27.20
CA VAL A 263 1.35 4.39 27.09
C VAL A 263 0.25 3.41 27.51
N VAL A 264 0.50 2.10 27.39
CA VAL A 264 -0.43 1.06 27.83
C VAL A 264 -0.12 0.67 29.28
N ASP A 265 -1.06 0.93 30.19
CA ASP A 265 -0.90 0.53 31.58
C ASP A 265 -0.99 -1.01 31.74
N LYS A 266 -0.61 -1.52 32.92
CA LYS A 266 -0.65 -2.97 33.23
C LYS A 266 -2.05 -3.60 33.13
N SER A 267 -3.10 -2.81 32.93
CA SER A 267 -4.48 -3.27 32.73
C SER A 267 -4.87 -3.37 31.25
N GLY A 268 -3.97 -2.99 30.33
CA GLY A 268 -4.24 -2.94 28.90
C GLY A 268 -5.06 -1.71 28.49
N LYS A 269 -5.14 -0.69 29.34
CA LYS A 269 -5.77 0.59 29.00
C LYS A 269 -4.70 1.56 28.50
N ILE A 270 -4.95 2.11 27.32
CA ILE A 270 -4.20 3.28 26.84
C ILE A 270 -4.53 4.43 27.78
N ASN A 271 -3.49 5.06 28.32
CA ASN A 271 -3.67 6.32 29.01
C ASN A 271 -3.98 7.39 27.95
N ASP A 272 -5.23 7.86 27.89
CA ASP A 272 -5.69 8.86 26.91
C ASP A 272 -4.82 10.14 26.94
N ASP A 273 -4.19 10.43 28.07
CA ASP A 273 -3.25 11.56 28.26
C ASP A 273 -1.82 11.30 27.72
N CYS A 274 -1.52 10.07 27.30
CA CYS A 274 -0.19 9.65 26.84
C CYS A 274 -0.17 9.14 25.39
N LEU A 275 -1.30 9.18 24.67
CA LEU A 275 -1.22 9.11 23.21
C LEU A 275 -0.20 10.16 22.75
N PRO A 276 0.80 9.80 21.92
CA PRO A 276 1.71 10.81 21.40
C PRO A 276 0.84 11.85 20.69
N ASN A 277 0.86 13.09 21.19
CA ASN A 277 0.18 14.24 20.63
C ASN A 277 0.71 14.53 19.21
N ARG A 278 0.41 13.69 18.23
CA ARG A 278 0.84 13.89 16.83
C ARG A 278 -0.14 14.77 16.06
N ILE A 279 -0.66 15.81 16.71
CA ILE A 279 -1.20 16.96 15.99
C ILE A 279 -0.12 18.03 15.78
N ASN A 280 0.99 18.05 16.55
CA ASN A 280 1.90 19.21 16.51
C ASN A 280 3.42 18.98 16.67
N ASP A 281 3.95 17.76 16.77
CA ASP A 281 5.38 17.59 17.07
C ASP A 281 6.21 17.06 15.86
N CYS A 282 6.75 18.05 15.13
CA CYS A 282 7.89 18.06 14.18
C CYS A 282 7.64 17.77 12.68
#